data_AF-A0A2N1P4F9-F1
#
_entry.id   AF-A0A2N1P4F9-F1
#
_cell.length_a   1.000
_cell.length_b   1.000
_cell.length_c   1.000
_cell.angle_alpha   90.00
_cell.angle_beta   90.00
_cell.angle_gamma   90.00
#
_symmetry.space_group_name_H-M   'P 1'
#
loop_
_entity.id
_entity.type
_entity.pdbx_description
1 polymer ?
#
loop_
_entity_poly.entity_id
_entity_poly.type
_entity_poly.pdbx_seq_one_letter_code
_entity_poly.pdbx_strand_id
1 'polypeptide(L)'
;MNITRYYATVHPEEWVNQVQTICLFNNIKQQEKDILKICKLNIDLQISIPNEINTLKELVKALKTHSTFEIYKSGCKYILDQMRFQGDDATKFLADFRSLCFKAEITNPQEIKNRLLETYSSNEFFKREFSKKISSFTPIDEIYVLCSEVISESSRVVIDDT
;
A
#
# COMPACT_ATOMS: atom_id res chain seq x y z
N MET A 1 -4.27 -12.96 24.30
CA MET A 1 -3.66 -12.60 23.00
C MET A 1 -4.76 -12.46 21.98
N ASN A 2 -4.98 -11.28 21.42
CA ASN A 2 -6.00 -11.06 20.38
C ASN A 2 -5.31 -11.05 19.02
N ILE A 3 -5.27 -12.20 18.34
CA ILE A 3 -4.74 -12.30 16.99
C ILE A 3 -5.86 -12.00 16.01
N THR A 4 -5.64 -11.03 15.14
CA THR A 4 -6.62 -10.65 14.12
C THR A 4 -6.83 -11.80 13.14
N ARG A 5 -8.10 -12.17 12.89
CA ARG A 5 -8.48 -13.12 11.84
C ARG A 5 -8.10 -12.56 10.47
N TYR A 6 -7.54 -13.38 9.59
CA TYR A 6 -7.34 -13.05 8.18
C TYR A 6 -8.57 -13.42 7.35
N TYR A 7 -9.25 -12.42 6.80
CA TYR A 7 -10.39 -12.60 5.91
C TYR A 7 -10.27 -11.70 4.66
N ALA A 8 -9.02 -11.47 4.22
CA ALA A 8 -8.66 -10.69 3.02
C ALA A 8 -9.05 -9.20 3.04
N THR A 9 -9.00 -8.55 4.21
CA THR A 9 -9.17 -7.09 4.35
C THR A 9 -7.88 -6.34 4.69
N VAL A 10 -6.76 -7.05 4.65
CA VAL A 10 -5.40 -6.54 4.93
C VAL A 10 -4.43 -7.29 4.02
N HIS A 11 -3.34 -6.63 3.64
CA HIS A 11 -2.32 -7.26 2.80
C HIS A 11 -1.70 -8.47 3.53
N PRO A 12 -1.50 -9.64 2.88
CA PRO A 12 -0.98 -10.84 3.54
C PRO A 12 0.32 -10.64 4.32
N GLU A 13 1.26 -9.85 3.77
CA GLU A 13 2.53 -9.55 4.47
C GLU A 13 2.32 -8.67 5.70
N GLU A 14 1.43 -7.67 5.61
CA GLU A 14 1.12 -6.80 6.76
C GLU A 14 0.48 -7.63 7.88
N TRP A 15 -0.45 -8.51 7.53
CA TRP A 15 -1.10 -9.38 8.50
C TRP A 15 -0.12 -10.36 9.16
N VAL A 16 0.74 -11.04 8.39
CA VAL A 16 1.75 -11.94 8.97
C VAL A 16 2.69 -11.17 9.90
N ASN A 17 3.13 -9.97 9.52
CA ASN A 17 3.96 -9.11 10.36
C ASN A 17 3.25 -8.70 11.66
N GLN A 18 1.94 -8.41 11.60
CA GLN A 18 1.13 -8.15 12.80
C GLN A 18 1.08 -9.37 13.73
N VAL A 19 0.85 -10.58 13.18
CA VAL A 19 0.88 -11.83 13.97
C VAL A 19 2.24 -12.04 14.61
N GLN A 20 3.34 -11.88 13.85
CA GLN A 20 4.71 -12.00 14.38
C GLN A 20 4.98 -11.01 15.51
N THR A 21 4.55 -9.75 15.35
CA THR A 21 4.68 -8.70 16.36
C THR A 21 3.94 -9.07 17.64
N ILE A 22 2.70 -9.58 17.53
CA ILE A 22 1.92 -10.05 18.69
C ILE A 22 2.63 -11.23 19.37
N CYS A 23 3.11 -12.22 18.61
CA CYS A 23 3.83 -13.36 19.17
C CYS A 23 5.09 -12.93 19.94
N LEU A 24 5.83 -11.94 19.40
CA LEU A 24 7.01 -11.36 20.04
C LEU A 24 6.66 -10.74 21.40
N PHE A 25 5.63 -9.91 21.46
CA PHE A 25 5.20 -9.27 22.72
C PHE A 25 4.72 -10.28 23.78
N ASN A 26 4.24 -11.45 23.36
CA ASN A 26 3.73 -12.49 24.26
C ASN A 26 4.79 -13.55 24.62
N ASN A 27 6.07 -13.34 24.27
CA ASN A 27 7.17 -14.28 24.51
C ASN A 27 6.91 -15.71 23.98
N ILE A 28 6.11 -15.83 22.91
CA ILE A 28 5.88 -17.12 22.26
C ILE A 28 7.20 -17.52 21.59
N LYS A 29 7.66 -18.77 21.84
CA LYS A 29 8.89 -19.30 21.25
C LYS A 29 8.88 -19.02 19.74
N GLN A 30 9.83 -18.22 19.26
CA GLN A 30 9.84 -17.64 17.92
C GLN A 30 10.20 -18.65 16.81
N GLN A 31 9.92 -19.93 17.01
CA GLN A 31 10.10 -20.87 15.90
C GLN A 31 9.06 -20.53 14.84
N GLU A 32 9.52 -20.30 13.61
CA GLU A 32 8.66 -19.96 12.48
C GLU A 32 7.47 -20.93 12.35
N LYS A 33 7.68 -22.21 12.66
CA LYS A 33 6.66 -23.26 12.67
C LYS A 33 5.48 -22.97 13.62
N ASP A 34 5.75 -22.42 14.80
CA ASP A 34 4.70 -22.09 15.78
C ASP A 34 3.86 -20.90 15.28
N ILE A 35 4.53 -19.88 14.74
CA ILE A 35 3.87 -18.71 14.13
C ILE A 35 3.04 -19.14 12.91
N LEU A 36 3.58 -20.02 12.07
CA LEU A 36 2.88 -20.55 10.91
C LEU A 36 1.60 -21.31 11.33
N LYS A 37 1.68 -22.13 12.38
CA LYS A 37 0.51 -22.83 12.93
C LYS A 37 -0.55 -21.85 13.42
N ILE A 38 -0.12 -20.80 14.11
CA ILE A 38 -1.00 -19.72 14.57
C ILE A 38 -1.68 -19.03 13.38
N CYS A 39 -0.93 -18.65 12.35
CA CYS A 39 -1.49 -18.04 11.14
C CYS A 39 -2.53 -18.97 10.49
N LYS A 40 -2.21 -20.25 10.27
CA LYS A 40 -3.15 -21.22 9.68
C LYS A 40 -4.47 -21.32 10.45
N LEU A 41 -4.42 -21.27 11.78
CA LEU A 41 -5.62 -21.31 12.64
C LEU A 41 -6.45 -20.03 12.63
N ASN A 42 -5.87 -18.90 12.19
CA ASN A 42 -6.53 -17.59 12.19
C ASN A 42 -6.99 -17.13 10.79
N ILE A 43 -6.89 -17.98 9.78
CA ILE A 43 -7.45 -17.72 8.45
C ILE A 43 -8.93 -18.06 8.45
N ASP A 44 -9.72 -17.21 7.78
CA ASP A 44 -11.13 -17.44 7.54
C ASP A 44 -11.36 -18.80 6.85
N LEU A 45 -12.29 -19.61 7.36
CA LEU A 45 -12.59 -20.93 6.81
C LEU A 45 -13.05 -20.90 5.34
N GLN A 46 -13.52 -19.76 4.84
CA GLN A 46 -13.88 -19.59 3.43
C GLN A 46 -12.67 -19.37 2.52
N ILE A 47 -11.49 -19.10 3.08
CA ILE A 47 -10.24 -18.94 2.34
C ILE A 47 -9.49 -20.28 2.38
N SER A 48 -9.60 -21.02 1.29
CA SER A 48 -8.91 -22.31 1.16
C SER A 48 -7.41 -22.08 0.89
N ILE A 49 -6.57 -22.75 1.66
CA ILE A 49 -5.11 -22.76 1.46
C ILE A 49 -4.62 -24.20 1.25
N PRO A 50 -3.58 -24.42 0.43
CA PRO A 50 -2.94 -25.72 0.31
C PRO A 50 -2.49 -26.29 1.66
N ASN A 51 -2.62 -27.61 1.83
CA ASN A 51 -2.21 -28.29 3.06
C ASN A 51 -0.68 -28.23 3.27
N GLU A 52 0.08 -28.31 2.18
CA GLU A 52 1.55 -28.30 2.15
C GLU A 52 2.10 -26.87 2.13
N ILE A 53 2.03 -26.21 3.28
CA ILE A 53 2.68 -24.91 3.53
C ILE A 53 3.57 -25.08 4.75
N ASN A 54 4.88 -24.88 4.59
CA ASN A 54 5.90 -25.13 5.59
C ASN A 54 6.62 -23.86 6.06
N THR A 55 6.47 -22.75 5.34
CA THR A 55 7.05 -21.45 5.70
C THR A 55 6.02 -20.32 5.68
N LEU A 56 6.30 -19.23 6.38
CA LEU A 56 5.47 -18.02 6.32
C LEU A 56 5.47 -17.40 4.92
N LYS A 57 6.58 -17.51 4.19
CA LYS A 57 6.71 -17.04 2.81
C LYS A 57 5.77 -17.81 1.87
N GLU A 58 5.72 -19.13 2.00
CA GLU A 58 4.77 -19.97 1.26
C GLU A 58 3.33 -19.63 1.62
N LEU A 59 3.04 -19.34 2.90
CA LEU A 59 1.71 -18.91 3.33
C LEU A 59 1.31 -17.60 2.66
N VAL A 60 2.16 -16.57 2.71
CA VAL A 60 1.91 -15.28 2.05
C VAL A 60 1.64 -15.50 0.56
N LYS A 61 2.45 -16.32 -0.11
CA LYS A 61 2.24 -16.65 -1.53
C LYS A 61 0.88 -17.32 -1.76
N ALA A 62 0.50 -18.29 -0.94
CA ALA A 62 -0.79 -18.96 -1.06
C ALA A 62 -1.96 -17.98 -0.86
N LEU A 63 -1.87 -17.09 0.14
CA LEU A 63 -2.90 -16.07 0.39
C LEU A 63 -3.01 -15.06 -0.75
N LYS A 64 -1.89 -14.66 -1.36
CA LYS A 64 -1.87 -13.77 -2.54
C LYS A 64 -2.44 -14.44 -3.80
N THR A 65 -2.31 -15.75 -3.95
CA THR A 65 -2.88 -16.48 -5.10
C THR A 65 -4.39 -16.70 -4.97
N HIS A 66 -4.96 -16.60 -3.76
CA HIS A 66 -6.40 -16.77 -3.55
C HIS A 66 -7.20 -15.59 -4.15
N SER A 67 -8.36 -15.88 -4.75
CA SER A 67 -9.18 -14.88 -5.47
C SER A 67 -9.62 -13.69 -4.61
N THR A 68 -9.78 -13.89 -3.30
CA THR A 68 -10.11 -12.80 -2.35
C THR A 68 -9.03 -11.73 -2.27
N PHE A 69 -7.77 -12.06 -2.57
CA PHE A 69 -6.71 -11.05 -2.61
C PHE A 69 -6.83 -10.13 -3.83
N GLU A 70 -7.29 -10.63 -4.98
CA GLU A 70 -7.60 -9.77 -6.13
C GLU A 70 -8.76 -8.82 -5.84
N ILE A 71 -9.77 -9.27 -5.07
CA ILE A 71 -10.86 -8.40 -4.58
C ILE A 71 -10.29 -7.29 -3.69
N TYR A 72 -9.42 -7.63 -2.74
CA TYR A 72 -8.74 -6.67 -1.86
C TYR A 72 -7.92 -5.62 -2.65
N LYS A 73 -7.10 -6.08 -3.61
CA LYS A 73 -6.31 -5.18 -4.48
C LYS A 73 -7.21 -4.25 -5.28
N SER A 74 -8.32 -4.77 -5.81
CA SER A 74 -9.29 -3.97 -6.58
C SER A 74 -9.95 -2.90 -5.70
N GLY A 75 -10.27 -3.21 -4.44
CA GLY A 75 -10.73 -2.23 -3.47
C GLY A 75 -9.70 -1.12 -3.20
N CYS A 76 -8.42 -1.48 -3.03
CA CYS A 76 -7.35 -0.49 -2.86
C CYS A 76 -7.18 0.42 -4.09
N LYS A 77 -7.27 -0.14 -5.30
CA LYS A 77 -7.25 0.63 -6.56
C LYS A 77 -8.43 1.58 -6.67
N TYR A 78 -9.63 1.12 -6.33
CA TYR A 78 -10.81 1.97 -6.31
C TYR A 78 -10.64 3.17 -5.37
N ILE A 79 -10.11 2.94 -4.16
CA ILE A 79 -9.83 4.03 -3.21
C ILE A 79 -8.80 5.00 -3.82
N LEU A 80 -7.70 4.51 -4.40
CA LEU A 80 -6.70 5.33 -5.10
C LEU A 80 -7.32 6.22 -6.19
N ASP A 81 -8.21 5.65 -7.02
CA ASP A 81 -8.88 6.38 -8.11
C ASP A 81 -9.78 7.52 -7.59
N GLN A 82 -10.27 7.41 -6.35
CA GLN A 82 -11.07 8.43 -5.69
C GLN A 82 -10.23 9.45 -4.90
N MET A 83 -8.94 9.20 -4.66
CA MET A 83 -8.11 10.12 -3.88
C MET A 83 -7.97 11.46 -4.61
N ARG A 84 -8.20 12.55 -3.89
CA ARG A 84 -7.95 13.91 -4.36
C ARG A 84 -7.14 14.66 -3.32
N PHE A 85 -6.11 15.36 -3.75
CA PHE A 85 -5.36 16.26 -2.87
C PHE A 85 -6.10 17.58 -2.76
N GLN A 86 -6.33 18.05 -1.52
CA GLN A 86 -7.18 19.22 -1.26
C GLN A 86 -6.38 20.46 -0.82
N GLY A 87 -5.06 20.46 -1.02
CA GLY A 87 -4.18 21.52 -0.53
C GLY A 87 -3.88 21.42 0.98
N ASP A 88 -4.15 20.26 1.57
CA ASP A 88 -3.91 19.94 2.98
C ASP A 88 -2.52 19.30 3.18
N ASP A 89 -2.35 18.47 4.21
CA ASP A 89 -1.08 17.84 4.56
C ASP A 89 -0.58 16.89 3.45
N ALA A 90 0.27 17.41 2.57
CA ALA A 90 0.90 16.66 1.49
C ALA A 90 1.68 15.43 1.99
N THR A 91 2.27 15.48 3.18
CA THR A 91 3.02 14.36 3.75
C THR A 91 2.08 13.21 4.06
N LYS A 92 0.98 13.49 4.76
CA LYS A 92 -0.04 12.49 5.07
C LYS A 92 -0.68 11.94 3.79
N PHE A 93 -1.06 12.82 2.86
CA PHE A 93 -1.65 12.43 1.58
C PHE A 93 -0.75 11.44 0.82
N LEU A 94 0.55 11.76 0.67
CA LEU A 94 1.49 10.90 -0.06
C LEU A 94 1.79 9.61 0.69
N ALA A 95 1.80 9.62 2.03
CA ALA A 95 1.96 8.40 2.83
C ALA A 95 0.76 7.44 2.63
N ASP A 96 -0.46 7.98 2.69
CA ASP A 96 -1.69 7.20 2.48
C ASP A 96 -1.76 6.66 1.05
N PHE A 97 -1.42 7.49 0.04
CA PHE A 97 -1.36 7.08 -1.36
C PHE A 97 -0.33 5.95 -1.56
N ARG A 98 0.90 6.12 -1.03
CA ARG A 98 1.96 5.11 -1.13
C ARG A 98 1.55 3.79 -0.47
N SER A 99 0.89 3.85 0.69
CA SER A 99 0.36 2.66 1.37
C SER A 99 -0.65 1.92 0.51
N LEU A 100 -1.59 2.63 -0.12
CA LEU A 100 -2.58 2.02 -1.01
C LEU A 100 -1.93 1.43 -2.27
N CYS A 101 -0.92 2.08 -2.87
CA CYS A 101 -0.18 1.51 -3.99
C CYS A 101 0.51 0.20 -3.61
N PHE A 102 1.15 0.14 -2.44
CA PHE A 102 1.74 -1.10 -1.92
C PHE A 102 0.68 -2.20 -1.74
N LYS A 103 -0.44 -1.87 -1.08
CA LYS A 103 -1.55 -2.82 -0.83
C LYS A 103 -2.20 -3.33 -2.11
N ALA A 104 -2.24 -2.50 -3.16
CA ALA A 104 -2.74 -2.84 -4.48
C ALA A 104 -1.71 -3.56 -5.38
N GLU A 105 -0.49 -3.80 -4.89
CA GLU A 105 0.67 -4.30 -5.64
C GLU A 105 0.96 -3.51 -6.94
N ILE A 106 0.80 -2.18 -6.90
CA ILE A 106 1.15 -1.31 -8.01
C ILE A 106 2.67 -1.04 -7.96
N THR A 107 3.39 -1.71 -8.86
CA THR A 107 4.86 -1.62 -8.95
C THR A 107 5.35 -0.91 -10.21
N ASN A 108 4.44 -0.50 -11.10
CA ASN A 108 4.79 0.22 -12.32
C ASN A 108 4.95 1.73 -12.02
N PRO A 109 6.16 2.32 -12.20
CA PRO A 109 6.39 3.73 -11.93
C PRO A 109 5.50 4.69 -12.76
N GLN A 110 5.22 4.33 -14.01
CA GLN A 110 4.36 5.13 -14.89
C GLN A 110 2.89 5.11 -14.42
N GLU A 111 2.41 3.96 -13.93
CA GLU A 111 1.07 3.88 -13.34
C GLU A 111 0.95 4.78 -12.09
N ILE A 112 1.97 4.76 -11.21
CA ILE A 112 2.03 5.62 -10.03
C ILE A 112 2.02 7.09 -10.43
N LYS A 113 2.86 7.49 -11.40
CA LYS A 113 2.89 8.86 -11.94
C LYS A 113 1.53 9.30 -12.45
N ASN A 114 0.88 8.49 -13.29
CA ASN A 114 -0.41 8.82 -13.88
C ASN A 114 -1.48 8.98 -12.80
N ARG A 115 -1.53 8.08 -11.81
CA ARG A 115 -2.48 8.19 -10.70
C ARG A 115 -2.25 9.46 -9.86
N LEU A 116 -1.00 9.82 -9.57
CA LEU A 116 -0.67 11.06 -8.86
C LEU A 116 -1.06 12.32 -9.65
N LEU A 117 -0.95 12.31 -10.98
CA LEU A 117 -1.43 13.42 -11.81
C LEU A 117 -2.94 13.64 -11.70
N GLU A 118 -3.71 12.56 -11.60
CA GLU A 118 -5.16 12.62 -11.45
C GLU A 118 -5.61 13.16 -10.09
N THR A 119 -4.82 12.96 -9.03
CA THR A 119 -5.22 13.35 -7.67
C THR A 119 -5.22 14.86 -7.45
N TYR A 120 -4.40 15.62 -8.17
CA TYR A 120 -4.37 17.08 -8.11
C TYR A 120 -4.68 17.72 -9.48
N SER A 121 -5.62 17.10 -10.20
CA SER A 121 -5.97 17.43 -11.58
C SER A 121 -6.62 18.80 -11.79
N SER A 122 -6.97 19.56 -10.75
CA SER A 122 -7.41 20.95 -10.89
C SER A 122 -6.24 21.95 -10.91
N ASN A 123 -5.03 21.54 -10.52
CA ASN A 123 -3.88 22.43 -10.43
C ASN A 123 -3.00 22.29 -11.68
N GLU A 124 -3.14 23.23 -12.61
CA GLU A 124 -2.41 23.22 -13.88
C GLU A 124 -0.89 23.42 -13.71
N PHE A 125 -0.46 24.17 -12.69
CA PHE A 125 0.96 24.29 -12.35
C PHE A 125 1.53 22.93 -11.95
N PHE A 126 0.86 22.23 -11.03
CA PHE A 126 1.25 20.90 -10.58
C PHE A 126 1.34 19.93 -11.75
N LYS A 127 0.29 19.82 -12.58
CA LYS A 127 0.30 18.94 -13.75
C LYS A 127 1.51 19.18 -14.65
N ARG A 128 1.77 20.44 -14.96
CA ARG A 128 2.85 20.84 -15.87
C ARG A 128 4.22 20.50 -15.29
N GLU A 129 4.51 20.94 -14.07
CA GLU A 129 5.83 20.77 -13.47
C GLU A 129 6.10 19.32 -13.07
N PHE A 130 5.11 18.63 -12.48
CA PHE A 130 5.25 17.23 -12.11
C PHE A 130 5.47 16.32 -13.34
N SER A 131 4.76 16.60 -14.45
CA SER A 131 4.94 15.86 -15.70
C SER A 131 6.35 16.01 -16.28
N LYS A 132 6.96 17.19 -16.17
CA LYS A 132 8.32 17.48 -16.65
C LYS A 132 9.40 16.82 -15.80
N LYS A 133 9.23 16.81 -14.46
CA LYS A 133 10.25 16.29 -13.54
C LYS A 133 10.38 14.76 -13.56
N ILE A 134 9.35 14.02 -14.00
CA ILE A 134 9.36 12.55 -13.99
C ILE A 134 9.54 11.97 -15.40
N SER A 135 10.54 11.11 -15.56
CA SER A 135 10.77 10.29 -16.76
C SER A 135 10.29 8.84 -16.56
N SER A 136 10.30 8.04 -17.63
CA SER A 136 9.98 6.59 -17.55
C SER A 136 10.96 5.78 -16.70
N PHE A 137 12.13 6.34 -16.39
CA PHE A 137 13.19 5.67 -15.64
C PHE A 137 13.29 6.16 -14.19
N THR A 138 12.45 7.10 -13.78
CA THR A 138 12.48 7.65 -12.42
C THR A 138 12.08 6.56 -11.40
N PRO A 139 12.91 6.27 -10.39
CA PRO A 139 12.58 5.35 -9.32
C PRO A 139 11.31 5.75 -8.56
N ILE A 140 10.54 4.76 -8.09
CA ILE A 140 9.27 5.01 -7.40
C ILE A 140 9.44 5.90 -6.16
N ASP A 141 10.49 5.70 -5.37
CA ASP A 141 10.72 6.53 -4.18
C ASP A 141 11.02 7.99 -4.56
N GLU A 142 11.70 8.22 -5.68
CA GLU A 142 11.98 9.57 -6.20
C GLU A 142 10.71 10.25 -6.73
N ILE A 143 9.77 9.50 -7.32
CA ILE A 143 8.47 10.02 -7.77
C ILE A 143 7.72 10.72 -6.61
N TYR A 144 7.71 10.11 -5.42
CA TYR A 144 7.04 10.69 -4.26
C TYR A 144 7.72 11.96 -3.75
N VAL A 145 9.06 11.98 -3.75
CA VAL A 145 9.84 13.17 -3.37
C VAL A 145 9.54 14.33 -4.32
N LEU A 146 9.65 14.10 -5.63
CA LEU A 146 9.35 15.09 -6.66
C LEU A 146 7.89 15.57 -6.58
N CYS A 147 6.95 14.68 -6.24
CA CYS A 147 5.55 15.06 -6.04
C CYS A 147 5.40 16.04 -4.87
N SER A 148 6.02 15.74 -3.74
CA SER A 148 6.03 16.59 -2.55
C SER A 148 6.64 17.97 -2.83
N GLU A 149 7.74 18.02 -3.59
CA GLU A 149 8.37 19.27 -3.99
C GLU A 149 7.44 20.13 -4.85
N VAL A 150 6.84 19.54 -5.88
CA VAL A 150 5.94 20.29 -6.80
C VAL A 150 4.67 20.75 -6.09
N ILE A 151 4.11 19.95 -5.17
CA ILE A 151 2.99 20.39 -4.32
C ILE A 151 3.39 21.62 -3.48
N SER A 152 4.58 21.58 -2.88
CA SER A 152 5.11 22.70 -2.07
C SER A 152 5.34 23.96 -2.90
N GLU A 153 5.88 23.82 -4.11
CA GLU A 153 6.04 24.91 -5.08
C GLU A 153 4.68 25.50 -5.49
N SER A 154 3.70 24.65 -5.80
CA SER A 154 2.36 25.07 -6.22
C SER A 154 1.64 25.90 -5.16
N SER A 155 1.91 25.63 -3.88
CA SER A 155 1.31 26.35 -2.75
C SER A 155 1.89 27.77 -2.61
N ARG A 156 3.13 28.02 -3.07
CA ARG A 156 3.76 29.34 -3.04
C ARG A 156 3.25 30.25 -4.15
N VAL A 157 3.03 29.69 -5.35
CA VAL A 157 2.55 30.46 -6.51
C VAL A 157 1.15 31.05 -6.25
N VAL A 158 0.28 30.34 -5.53
CA VAL A 158 -1.06 30.82 -5.18
C VAL A 158 -1.04 32.03 -4.24
N ILE A 159 0.02 32.19 -3.43
CA ILE A 159 0.13 33.28 -2.44
C ILE A 159 0.60 34.59 -3.11
N ASP A 160 1.38 34.52 -4.19
CA ASP A 160 1.90 35.71 -4.88
C ASP A 160 0.84 36.41 -5.77
N ASP A 161 -0.28 35.75 -6.06
CA ASP A 161 -1.39 36.27 -6.89
C ASP A 161 -2.59 36.84 -6.07
N THR A 162 -2.48 36.90 -4.74
CA THR A 162 -3.51 37.46 -3.81
C THR A 162 -2.98 38.63 -2.99
#